data_AF-A0A6I9Y7E3-F1
#
_entry.id   AF-A0A6I9Y7E3-F1
#
_cell.length_a   1.000
_cell.length_b   1.000
_cell.length_c   1.000
_cell.angle_alpha   90.00
_cell.angle_beta   90.00
_cell.angle_gamma   90.00
#
_symmetry.space_group_name_H-M   'P 1'
#
loop_
_entity.id
_entity.type
_entity.pdbx_description
1 polymer ?
#
loop_
_entity_poly.entity_id
_entity_poly.type
_entity_poly.pdbx_seq_one_letter_code
_entity_poly.pdbx_strand_id
1 'polypeptide(L)'
;MEPDSKRRKTTEPDGACAWEVRPVLSEQESREVRLMPVYAAPVLDKKETCRLMKEVSAVYPLSDYPHLKRIRACLSASSPHPLEMILCLAGLNGEQAGLRTLAELFPSGEVDLSGLGKPFVVHVPACTPLTRPQYEEAASHWPVSFHENKRISQALKGCLFSPLEKERMQGYMELAIQAAQRGARQGMVPVGATVVDPATGRVLAVGHDCREGSNPLLHAAMVCVDLVAHSHGGGAYSFRDYPACTFLPADNTSQPPPPLEDGLPYICTGYDMYLTREPCTMCAMALVHSRIQRVFYGAPSSHGALGTTHHIHSRKDLNHRYEVFRGILEDQCQRLAQLSDRKESL
;
A
#
# COMPACT_ATOMS: atom_id res chain seq x y z
N MET A 1 33.66 34.19 27.82
CA MET A 1 33.01 34.98 26.76
C MET A 1 32.87 34.06 25.55
N GLU A 2 31.78 33.30 25.52
CA GLU A 2 31.35 32.56 24.34
C GLU A 2 30.21 33.36 23.68
N PRO A 3 30.14 33.46 22.35
CA PRO A 3 29.08 34.20 21.71
C PRO A 3 27.80 33.36 21.66
N ASP A 4 26.77 33.93 22.28
CA ASP A 4 25.40 33.47 22.34
C ASP A 4 24.80 33.38 20.92
N SER A 5 24.73 32.17 20.36
CA SER A 5 24.13 31.95 19.03
C SER A 5 22.60 31.96 19.16
N LYS A 6 22.04 33.14 18.88
CA LYS A 6 20.60 33.41 18.81
C LYS A 6 19.90 32.31 18.00
N ARG A 7 19.07 31.51 18.68
CA ARG A 7 18.01 30.68 18.06
C ARG A 7 17.17 31.59 17.17
N ARG A 8 17.37 31.49 15.86
CA ARG A 8 16.45 32.04 14.86
C ARG A 8 15.13 31.28 15.02
N LYS A 9 14.14 31.91 15.64
CA LYS A 9 12.73 31.53 15.49
C LYS A 9 12.41 31.71 14.00
N THR A 10 12.49 30.62 13.24
CA THR A 10 11.78 30.51 11.97
C THR A 10 10.30 30.54 12.31
N THR A 11 9.68 31.69 12.08
CA THR A 11 8.23 31.80 11.94
C THR A 11 7.79 30.82 10.87
N GLU A 12 7.07 29.77 11.26
CA GLU A 12 6.39 28.89 10.32
C GLU A 12 5.45 29.73 9.46
N PRO A 13 5.42 29.53 8.13
CA PRO A 13 4.48 30.22 7.28
C PRO A 13 3.07 29.79 7.67
N ASP A 14 2.27 30.76 8.08
CA ASP A 14 0.82 30.65 8.27
C ASP A 14 0.21 30.11 6.96
N GLY A 15 -0.21 28.84 6.95
CA GLY A 15 -0.63 28.13 5.73
C GLY A 15 -0.14 26.69 5.59
N ALA A 16 0.26 26.02 6.67
CA ALA A 16 0.43 24.56 6.63
C ALA A 16 -0.91 23.91 6.22
N CYS A 17 -0.89 23.14 5.15
CA CYS A 17 -2.04 22.35 4.71
C CYS A 17 -2.52 21.50 5.89
N ALA A 18 -3.75 21.71 6.36
CA ALA A 18 -4.28 21.13 7.60
C ALA A 18 -4.48 19.60 7.56
N TRP A 19 -4.00 18.95 6.50
CA TRP A 19 -4.17 17.53 6.25
C TRP A 19 -2.92 16.95 5.59
N GLU A 20 -2.69 15.64 5.78
CA GLU A 20 -1.57 14.91 5.19
C GLU A 20 -2.08 13.70 4.40
N VAL A 21 -1.71 13.65 3.12
CA VAL A 21 -1.99 12.49 2.25
C VAL A 21 -1.00 11.36 2.52
N ARG A 22 -1.51 10.18 2.82
CA ARG A 22 -0.73 8.97 3.15
C ARG A 22 -1.10 7.85 2.19
N PRO A 23 -0.14 7.07 1.68
CA PRO A 23 -0.45 5.89 0.87
C PRO A 23 -1.13 4.82 1.73
N VAL A 24 -2.04 4.06 1.13
CA VAL A 24 -2.56 2.82 1.69
C VAL A 24 -1.78 1.67 1.08
N LEU A 25 -0.82 1.16 1.84
CA LEU A 25 0.07 0.08 1.44
C LEU A 25 -0.70 -1.23 1.25
N SER A 26 -0.14 -2.14 0.43
CA SER A 26 -0.61 -3.53 0.38
C SER A 26 -0.30 -4.26 1.68
N GLU A 27 -0.97 -5.40 1.93
CA GLU A 27 -0.69 -6.26 3.09
C GLU A 27 0.79 -6.66 3.20
N GLN A 28 1.47 -6.86 2.07
CA GLN A 28 2.89 -7.24 2.05
C GLN A 28 3.83 -6.07 2.37
N GLU A 29 3.42 -4.85 2.04
CA GLU A 29 4.18 -3.62 2.29
C GLU A 29 3.94 -3.07 3.71
N SER A 30 2.78 -3.35 4.30
CA SER A 30 2.42 -2.96 5.67
C SER A 30 2.73 -4.02 6.73
N ARG A 31 3.07 -5.26 6.34
CA ARG A 31 3.40 -6.32 7.31
C ARG A 31 4.61 -5.93 8.18
N GLU A 32 4.56 -6.42 9.41
CA GLU A 32 5.70 -6.45 10.32
C GLU A 32 6.80 -7.40 9.82
N VAL A 33 8.05 -7.14 10.19
CA VAL A 33 9.17 -8.03 9.88
C VAL A 33 9.06 -9.29 10.74
N ARG A 34 8.63 -10.38 10.11
CA ARG A 34 8.63 -11.70 10.75
C ARG A 34 10.01 -12.32 10.69
N LEU A 35 10.42 -12.95 11.78
CA LEU A 35 11.69 -13.67 11.87
C LEU A 35 11.47 -15.18 11.85
N MET A 36 12.46 -15.89 11.33
CA MET A 36 12.51 -17.35 11.36
C MET A 36 13.88 -17.84 11.83
N PRO A 37 13.96 -18.94 12.58
CA PRO A 37 15.22 -19.47 13.07
C PRO A 37 15.98 -20.21 11.96
N VAL A 38 17.28 -20.00 11.91
CA VAL A 38 18.22 -20.71 11.02
C VAL A 38 19.44 -21.17 11.80
N TYR A 39 20.05 -22.27 11.37
CA TYR A 39 21.39 -22.62 11.83
C TYR A 39 22.41 -21.78 11.07
N ALA A 40 23.31 -21.13 11.79
CA ALA A 40 24.47 -20.44 11.27
C ALA A 40 25.73 -20.93 11.97
N ALA A 41 26.89 -20.74 11.35
CA ALA A 41 28.18 -21.06 11.96
C ALA A 41 29.25 -20.00 11.65
N PRO A 42 30.22 -19.78 12.54
CA PRO A 42 31.41 -18.99 12.22
C PRO A 42 32.21 -19.64 11.08
N VAL A 43 32.78 -18.82 10.19
CA VAL A 43 33.76 -19.28 9.20
C VAL A 43 35.15 -19.05 9.78
N LEU A 44 35.82 -20.15 10.11
CA LEU A 44 37.11 -20.17 10.82
C LEU A 44 38.27 -19.70 9.93
N ASP A 45 38.22 -20.02 8.63
CA ASP A 45 39.18 -19.55 7.63
C ASP A 45 38.46 -18.83 6.48
N LYS A 46 38.78 -17.55 6.30
CA LYS A 46 38.21 -16.70 5.25
C LYS A 46 38.53 -17.23 3.84
N LYS A 47 39.64 -17.96 3.64
CA LYS A 47 40.00 -18.54 2.33
C LYS A 47 39.00 -19.60 1.88
N GLU A 48 38.40 -20.32 2.82
CA GLU A 48 37.43 -21.39 2.56
C GLU A 48 36.01 -20.87 2.28
N THR A 49 35.76 -19.57 2.47
CA THR A 49 34.42 -18.97 2.33
C THR A 49 33.75 -19.29 0.99
N CYS A 50 34.47 -19.16 -0.13
CA CYS A 50 33.91 -19.39 -1.46
C CYS A 50 33.55 -20.87 -1.70
N ARG A 51 34.36 -21.80 -1.17
CA ARG A 51 34.11 -23.24 -1.23
C ARG A 51 32.89 -23.59 -0.38
N LEU A 52 32.94 -23.25 0.91
CA LEU A 52 31.86 -23.49 1.87
C LEU A 52 30.53 -22.92 1.37
N MET A 53 30.52 -21.71 0.82
CA MET A 53 29.31 -21.10 0.27
C MET A 53 28.71 -21.93 -0.87
N LYS A 54 29.54 -22.47 -1.77
CA LYS A 54 29.09 -23.30 -2.89
C LYS A 54 28.55 -24.65 -2.41
N GLU A 55 29.29 -25.35 -1.58
CA GLU A 55 28.92 -26.68 -1.06
C GLU A 55 27.65 -26.61 -0.21
N VAL A 56 27.60 -25.68 0.76
CA VAL A 56 26.40 -25.48 1.60
C VAL A 56 25.20 -25.07 0.76
N SER A 57 25.37 -24.23 -0.26
CA SER A 57 24.25 -23.82 -1.13
C SER A 57 23.77 -24.94 -2.06
N ALA A 58 24.64 -25.90 -2.38
CA ALA A 58 24.25 -27.08 -3.16
C ALA A 58 23.36 -28.03 -2.34
N VAL A 59 23.67 -28.22 -1.05
CA VAL A 59 22.89 -29.09 -0.15
C VAL A 59 21.63 -28.38 0.37
N TYR A 60 21.76 -27.13 0.81
CA TYR A 60 20.68 -26.33 1.39
C TYR A 60 20.51 -25.01 0.66
N PRO A 61 19.91 -24.99 -0.54
CA PRO A 61 19.67 -23.76 -1.27
C PRO A 61 18.74 -22.81 -0.50
N LEU A 62 18.95 -21.50 -0.65
CA LEU A 62 18.06 -20.45 -0.11
C LEU A 62 17.20 -19.83 -1.22
N SER A 63 16.82 -20.62 -2.24
CA SER A 63 16.07 -20.13 -3.40
C SER A 63 14.73 -19.49 -3.04
N ASP A 64 14.07 -20.00 -1.99
CA ASP A 64 12.81 -19.45 -1.45
C ASP A 64 13.02 -18.17 -0.62
N TYR A 65 14.27 -17.82 -0.29
CA TYR A 65 14.66 -16.66 0.51
C TYR A 65 15.72 -15.80 -0.20
N PRO A 66 15.44 -15.31 -1.42
CA PRO A 66 16.42 -14.61 -2.27
C PRO A 66 16.90 -13.28 -1.68
N HIS A 67 16.20 -12.75 -0.67
CA HIS A 67 16.59 -11.54 0.03
C HIS A 67 17.70 -11.78 1.05
N LEU A 68 17.90 -13.00 1.57
CA LEU A 68 18.92 -13.27 2.58
C LEU A 68 20.32 -13.34 1.95
N LYS A 69 21.28 -12.60 2.52
CA LYS A 69 22.70 -12.82 2.20
C LYS A 69 23.22 -13.96 3.03
N ARG A 70 23.76 -15.02 2.43
CA ARG A 70 24.20 -16.21 3.16
C ARG A 70 25.32 -15.91 4.18
N ILE A 71 26.18 -14.94 3.90
CA ILE A 71 27.33 -14.59 4.73
C ILE A 71 27.17 -13.18 5.29
N ARG A 72 27.56 -12.98 6.55
CA ARG A 72 27.73 -11.67 7.18
C ARG A 72 29.08 -11.53 7.87
N ALA A 73 29.49 -10.30 8.15
CA ALA A 73 30.56 -10.05 9.10
C ALA A 73 30.11 -10.39 10.52
N CYS A 74 31.00 -10.94 11.34
CA CYS A 74 30.70 -11.22 12.74
C CYS A 74 30.39 -9.91 13.49
N LEU A 75 29.38 -9.95 14.38
CA LEU A 75 28.93 -8.78 15.13
C LEU A 75 29.91 -8.36 16.23
N SER A 76 30.69 -9.32 16.76
CA SER A 76 31.67 -9.07 17.81
C SER A 76 33.03 -8.75 17.19
N ALA A 77 33.50 -7.52 17.38
CA ALA A 77 34.83 -7.09 16.94
C ALA A 77 35.98 -7.88 17.60
N SER A 78 35.73 -8.55 18.73
CA SER A 78 36.68 -9.42 19.43
C SER A 78 36.62 -10.88 18.99
N SER A 79 35.71 -11.25 18.08
CA SER A 79 35.62 -12.62 17.58
C SER A 79 36.89 -12.97 16.79
N PRO A 80 37.49 -14.15 17.02
CA PRO A 80 38.59 -14.64 16.20
C PRO A 80 38.17 -14.98 14.77
N HIS A 81 36.87 -14.98 14.48
CA HIS A 81 36.30 -15.33 13.17
C HIS A 81 35.58 -14.12 12.57
N PRO A 82 36.00 -13.63 11.39
CA PRO A 82 35.47 -12.40 10.84
C PRO A 82 34.11 -12.56 10.17
N LEU A 83 33.68 -13.79 9.87
CA LEU A 83 32.48 -14.07 9.08
C LEU A 83 31.61 -15.14 9.73
N GLU A 84 30.30 -15.05 9.49
CA GLU A 84 29.29 -16.02 9.88
C GLU A 84 28.46 -16.40 8.65
N MET A 85 28.09 -17.67 8.54
CA MET A 85 27.38 -18.24 7.40
C MET A 85 26.09 -18.92 7.83
N ILE A 86 24.97 -18.62 7.17
CA ILE A 86 23.74 -19.42 7.27
C ILE A 86 24.01 -20.78 6.64
N LEU A 87 23.69 -21.85 7.37
CA LEU A 87 23.78 -23.22 6.92
C LEU A 87 22.44 -23.66 6.31
N CYS A 88 21.39 -23.70 7.13
CA CYS A 88 20.06 -24.20 6.75
C CYS A 88 18.96 -23.67 7.70
N LEU A 89 17.70 -23.90 7.36
CA LEU A 89 16.56 -23.58 8.22
C LEU A 89 16.59 -24.44 9.50
N ALA A 90 16.31 -23.82 10.65
CA ALA A 90 16.12 -24.56 11.89
C ALA A 90 14.63 -24.90 12.03
N GLY A 91 14.28 -26.18 11.84
CA GLY A 91 12.88 -26.63 11.98
C GLY A 91 12.27 -27.30 10.76
N LEU A 92 13.08 -27.87 9.85
CA LEU A 92 12.60 -28.67 8.71
C LEU A 92 11.64 -29.82 9.12
N ASN A 93 11.62 -30.22 10.40
CA ASN A 93 10.82 -31.34 10.92
C ASN A 93 9.89 -31.00 12.11
N GLY A 94 9.56 -29.72 12.36
CA GLY A 94 8.63 -29.35 13.45
C GLY A 94 9.15 -29.50 14.89
N GLU A 95 10.44 -29.83 15.06
CA GLU A 95 11.12 -29.83 16.36
C GLU A 95 11.56 -28.41 16.75
N GLN A 96 11.55 -28.10 18.05
CA GLN A 96 12.15 -26.86 18.55
C GLN A 96 13.63 -26.79 18.13
N ALA A 97 14.08 -25.59 17.75
CA ALA A 97 15.46 -25.32 17.32
C ALA A 97 16.45 -25.52 18.49
N GLY A 98 16.76 -26.78 18.81
CA GLY A 98 17.79 -27.17 19.76
C GLY A 98 19.19 -26.98 19.19
N LEU A 99 20.23 -27.11 20.03
CA LEU A 99 21.60 -27.17 19.52
C LEU A 99 21.79 -28.47 18.72
N ARG A 100 22.30 -28.32 17.49
CA ARG A 100 22.69 -29.43 16.61
C ARG A 100 24.17 -29.37 16.34
N THR A 101 24.81 -30.51 16.07
CA THR A 101 26.21 -30.54 15.62
C THR A 101 26.31 -30.38 14.10
N LEU A 102 27.47 -30.00 13.55
CA LEU A 102 27.63 -29.92 12.08
C LEU A 102 27.39 -31.27 11.40
N ALA A 103 27.80 -32.37 12.04
CA ALA A 103 27.58 -33.72 11.52
C ALA A 103 26.08 -34.08 11.46
N GLU A 104 25.27 -33.61 12.42
CA GLU A 104 23.81 -33.78 12.38
C GLU A 104 23.14 -32.91 11.32
N LEU A 105 23.72 -31.75 11.00
CA LEU A 105 23.22 -30.85 9.96
C LEU A 105 23.64 -31.28 8.55
N PHE A 106 24.74 -32.03 8.40
CA PHE A 106 25.25 -32.51 7.11
C PHE A 106 25.60 -34.01 7.17
N PRO A 107 24.61 -34.91 7.33
CA PRO A 107 24.86 -36.34 7.55
C PRO A 107 25.42 -37.06 6.32
N SER A 108 25.21 -36.53 5.11
CA SER A 108 25.66 -37.17 3.86
C SER A 108 27.15 -36.98 3.55
N GLY A 109 27.85 -36.09 4.27
CA GLY A 109 29.27 -35.80 4.03
C GLY A 109 29.55 -35.05 2.73
N GLU A 110 28.52 -34.48 2.08
CA GLU A 110 28.65 -33.71 0.83
C GLU A 110 29.36 -32.35 1.01
N VAL A 111 29.48 -31.87 2.25
CA VAL A 111 30.15 -30.61 2.58
C VAL A 111 31.39 -30.92 3.39
N ASP A 112 32.54 -30.40 2.97
CA ASP A 112 33.75 -30.42 3.80
C ASP A 112 33.59 -29.39 4.93
N LEU A 113 33.28 -29.90 6.12
CA LEU A 113 33.01 -29.11 7.32
C LEU A 113 34.27 -28.41 7.87
N SER A 114 35.45 -28.69 7.31
CA SER A 114 36.67 -27.97 7.66
C SER A 114 36.49 -26.47 7.40
N GLY A 115 36.88 -25.66 8.39
CA GLY A 115 36.70 -24.21 8.32
C GLY A 115 35.33 -23.70 8.81
N LEU A 116 34.42 -24.56 9.27
CA LEU A 116 33.21 -24.15 10.00
C LEU A 116 33.35 -24.33 11.51
N GLY A 117 32.90 -23.33 12.27
CA GLY A 117 32.84 -23.37 13.72
C GLY A 117 31.59 -24.07 14.26
N LYS A 118 31.44 -24.04 15.59
CA LYS A 118 30.24 -24.59 16.25
C LYS A 118 28.98 -23.86 15.74
N PRO A 119 27.95 -24.59 15.27
CA PRO A 119 26.73 -23.97 14.80
C PRO A 119 25.91 -23.42 15.97
N PHE A 120 25.14 -22.39 15.67
CA PHE A 120 24.23 -21.72 16.59
C PHE A 120 22.95 -21.34 15.87
N VAL A 121 21.89 -21.08 16.63
CA VAL A 121 20.60 -20.62 16.08
C VAL A 121 20.57 -19.11 16.08
N VAL A 122 20.16 -18.52 14.97
CA VAL A 122 19.92 -17.09 14.82
C VAL A 122 18.60 -16.86 14.10
N HIS A 123 17.94 -15.75 14.42
CA HIS A 123 16.67 -15.37 13.80
C HIS A 123 16.94 -14.40 12.64
N VAL A 124 16.44 -14.74 11.47
CA VAL A 124 16.62 -13.94 10.23
C VAL A 124 15.27 -13.54 9.65
N PRO A 125 15.20 -12.45 8.85
CA PRO A 125 13.95 -12.03 8.21
C PRO A 125 13.35 -13.13 7.33
N ALA A 126 12.11 -13.53 7.61
CA ALA A 126 11.43 -14.61 6.90
C ALA A 126 10.92 -14.19 5.52
N CYS A 127 10.83 -12.89 5.24
CA CYS A 127 10.30 -12.38 3.99
C CYS A 127 11.10 -11.19 3.45
N THR A 128 11.08 -11.00 2.13
CA THR A 128 11.70 -9.87 1.45
C THR A 128 11.14 -8.52 1.93
N PRO A 129 11.97 -7.57 2.38
CA PRO A 129 11.49 -6.23 2.69
C PRO A 129 11.05 -5.51 1.42
N LEU A 130 9.86 -4.90 1.43
CA LEU A 130 9.30 -4.16 0.30
C LEU A 130 9.34 -2.64 0.52
N THR A 131 9.42 -2.21 1.77
CA THR A 131 9.54 -0.80 2.15
C THR A 131 10.87 -0.53 2.86
N ARG A 132 11.30 0.73 2.87
CA ARG A 132 12.52 1.14 3.57
C ARG A 132 12.46 0.88 5.09
N PRO A 133 11.35 1.16 5.80
CA PRO A 133 11.21 0.75 7.21
C PRO A 133 11.38 -0.75 7.43
N GLN A 134 10.73 -1.59 6.61
CA GLN A 134 10.90 -3.05 6.68
C GLN A 134 12.36 -3.45 6.44
N TYR A 135 13.05 -2.80 5.50
CA TYR A 135 14.46 -3.08 5.22
C TYR A 135 15.35 -2.73 6.41
N GLU A 136 15.17 -1.54 7.00
CA GLU A 136 15.97 -1.07 8.13
C GLU A 136 15.81 -1.99 9.34
N GLU A 137 14.59 -2.41 9.63
CA GLU A 137 14.28 -3.40 10.67
C GLU A 137 14.88 -4.78 10.33
N ALA A 138 14.62 -5.31 9.12
CA ALA A 138 15.14 -6.60 8.68
C ALA A 138 16.68 -6.67 8.71
N ALA A 139 17.35 -5.62 8.24
CA ALA A 139 18.80 -5.51 8.20
C ALA A 139 19.44 -5.47 9.60
N SER A 140 18.69 -5.08 10.63
CA SER A 140 19.15 -5.14 12.02
C SER A 140 19.30 -6.58 12.54
N HIS A 141 18.54 -7.53 11.97
CA HIS A 141 18.60 -8.94 12.33
C HIS A 141 19.61 -9.73 11.51
N TRP A 142 19.57 -9.56 10.17
CA TRP A 142 20.49 -10.22 9.26
C TRP A 142 20.65 -9.41 7.96
N PRO A 143 21.83 -9.39 7.32
CA PRO A 143 21.99 -8.67 6.06
C PRO A 143 21.06 -9.18 4.97
N VAL A 144 20.26 -8.26 4.42
CA VAL A 144 19.30 -8.53 3.35
C VAL A 144 19.57 -7.68 2.12
N SER A 145 19.12 -8.15 0.97
CA SER A 145 19.04 -7.39 -0.27
C SER A 145 17.74 -6.59 -0.29
N PHE A 146 17.81 -5.34 -0.73
CA PHE A 146 16.65 -4.46 -0.84
C PHE A 146 16.71 -3.66 -2.13
N HIS A 147 15.62 -3.72 -2.88
CA HIS A 147 15.43 -2.96 -4.11
C HIS A 147 14.34 -1.93 -3.84
N GLU A 148 14.74 -0.67 -3.72
CA GLU A 148 13.82 0.39 -3.31
C GLU A 148 12.80 0.72 -4.41
N ASN A 149 11.51 0.63 -4.06
CA ASN A 149 10.46 1.25 -4.86
C ASN A 149 10.42 2.75 -4.58
N LYS A 150 11.01 3.55 -5.49
CA LYS A 150 11.10 5.02 -5.34
C LYS A 150 9.75 5.69 -5.13
N ARG A 151 8.69 5.20 -5.78
CA ARG A 151 7.35 5.79 -5.69
C ARG A 151 6.75 5.59 -4.30
N ILE A 152 6.85 4.38 -3.75
CA ILE A 152 6.43 4.08 -2.37
C ILE A 152 7.26 4.88 -1.37
N SER A 153 8.58 4.94 -1.56
CA SER A 153 9.46 5.74 -0.70
C SER A 153 9.11 7.22 -0.72
N GLN A 154 8.78 7.80 -1.88
CA GLN A 154 8.31 9.18 -1.98
C GLN A 154 6.95 9.37 -1.29
N ALA A 155 6.03 8.42 -1.46
CA ALA A 155 4.72 8.44 -0.82
C ALA A 155 4.83 8.40 0.71
N LEU A 156 5.65 7.51 1.27
CA LEU A 156 5.88 7.40 2.71
C LEU A 156 6.60 8.62 3.31
N LYS A 157 7.39 9.34 2.50
CA LYS A 157 8.03 10.61 2.89
C LYS A 157 7.11 11.83 2.72
N GLY A 158 5.87 11.65 2.26
CA GLY A 158 4.93 12.74 2.01
C GLY A 158 5.31 13.66 0.85
N CYS A 159 6.26 13.24 -0.01
CA CYS A 159 6.80 14.04 -1.11
C CYS A 159 6.37 13.56 -2.50
N LEU A 160 5.38 12.67 -2.58
CA LEU A 160 4.83 12.20 -3.86
C LEU A 160 4.07 13.30 -4.62
N PHE A 161 3.40 14.20 -3.90
CA PHE A 161 2.59 15.28 -4.48
C PHE A 161 3.18 16.64 -4.14
N SER A 162 3.30 17.49 -5.16
CA SER A 162 3.70 18.89 -5.02
C SER A 162 2.63 19.72 -4.29
N PRO A 163 2.98 20.90 -3.74
CA PRO A 163 2.01 21.78 -3.09
C PRO A 163 0.82 22.15 -4.00
N LEU A 164 1.06 22.41 -5.29
CA LEU A 164 0.02 22.73 -6.26
C LEU A 164 -0.91 21.54 -6.51
N GLU A 165 -0.37 20.32 -6.61
CA GLU A 165 -1.20 19.12 -6.73
C GLU A 165 -2.06 18.92 -5.48
N LYS A 166 -1.51 19.15 -4.27
CA LYS A 166 -2.27 19.07 -3.02
C LYS A 166 -3.43 20.08 -2.99
N GLU A 167 -3.23 21.30 -3.47
CA GLU A 167 -4.30 22.30 -3.60
C GLU A 167 -5.42 21.82 -4.54
N ARG A 168 -5.08 21.23 -5.69
CA ARG A 168 -6.08 20.65 -6.60
C ARG A 168 -6.82 19.47 -5.97
N MET A 169 -6.09 18.57 -5.32
CA MET A 169 -6.64 17.42 -4.59
C MET A 169 -7.62 17.86 -3.50
N GLN A 170 -7.31 18.96 -2.79
CA GLN A 170 -8.22 19.57 -1.83
C GLN A 170 -9.51 20.02 -2.50
N GLY A 171 -9.42 20.78 -3.60
CA GLY A 171 -10.60 21.23 -4.35
C GLY A 171 -11.48 20.07 -4.83
N TYR A 172 -10.88 18.97 -5.29
CA TYR A 172 -11.64 17.78 -5.70
C TYR A 172 -12.34 17.08 -4.52
N MET A 173 -11.69 17.00 -3.35
CA MET A 173 -12.33 16.46 -2.14
C MET A 173 -13.43 17.39 -1.62
N GLU A 174 -13.27 18.71 -1.73
CA GLU A 174 -14.30 19.68 -1.35
C GLU A 174 -15.57 19.51 -2.21
N LEU A 175 -15.43 19.22 -3.51
CA LEU A 175 -16.57 18.89 -4.36
C LEU A 175 -17.31 17.63 -3.87
N ALA A 176 -16.58 16.59 -3.51
CA ALA A 176 -17.14 15.37 -2.95
C ALA A 176 -17.87 15.65 -1.61
N ILE A 177 -17.29 16.47 -0.73
CA ILE A 177 -17.89 16.92 0.54
C ILE A 177 -19.20 17.69 0.27
N GLN A 178 -19.20 18.63 -0.68
CA GLN A 178 -20.38 19.40 -1.02
C GLN A 178 -21.51 18.52 -1.57
N ALA A 179 -21.18 17.53 -2.40
CA ALA A 179 -22.15 16.54 -2.90
C ALA A 179 -22.74 15.73 -1.74
N ALA A 180 -21.89 15.23 -0.83
CA ALA A 180 -22.31 14.50 0.37
C ALA A 180 -23.30 15.31 1.22
N GLN A 181 -23.01 16.59 1.46
CA GLN A 181 -23.88 17.50 2.22
C GLN A 181 -25.23 17.72 1.54
N ARG A 182 -25.24 17.84 0.21
CA ARG A 182 -26.48 17.98 -0.57
C ARG A 182 -27.33 16.71 -0.51
N GLY A 183 -26.71 15.54 -0.62
CA GLY A 183 -27.39 14.25 -0.44
C GLY A 183 -27.96 14.09 0.97
N ALA A 184 -27.20 14.46 2.00
CA ALA A 184 -27.65 14.42 3.39
C ALA A 184 -28.91 15.26 3.65
N ARG A 185 -28.99 16.45 3.03
CA ARG A 185 -30.20 17.31 3.09
C ARG A 185 -31.42 16.67 2.43
N GLN A 186 -31.23 15.71 1.53
CA GLN A 186 -32.29 14.93 0.91
C GLN A 186 -32.57 13.61 1.65
N GLY A 187 -31.98 13.41 2.83
CA GLY A 187 -32.17 12.20 3.64
C GLY A 187 -31.20 11.06 3.34
N MET A 188 -30.30 11.21 2.35
CA MET A 188 -29.32 10.18 2.00
C MET A 188 -28.20 10.07 3.02
N VAL A 189 -27.45 8.97 2.97
CA VAL A 189 -26.19 8.81 3.71
C VAL A 189 -25.19 9.88 3.25
N PRO A 190 -24.50 10.61 4.15
CA PRO A 190 -23.62 11.73 3.82
C PRO A 190 -22.26 11.26 3.26
N VAL A 191 -22.28 10.58 2.11
CA VAL A 191 -21.09 10.19 1.35
C VAL A 191 -21.16 10.79 -0.04
N GLY A 192 -20.06 11.43 -0.45
CA GLY A 192 -19.86 11.97 -1.78
C GLY A 192 -18.57 11.48 -2.42
N ALA A 193 -18.55 11.59 -3.74
CA ALA A 193 -17.46 11.17 -4.61
C ALA A 193 -17.25 12.17 -5.76
N THR A 194 -16.04 12.21 -6.29
CA THR A 194 -15.68 13.00 -7.48
C THR A 194 -14.69 12.22 -8.33
N VAL A 195 -14.91 12.16 -9.64
CA VAL A 195 -14.00 11.53 -10.61
C VAL A 195 -13.35 12.60 -11.46
N VAL A 196 -12.03 12.51 -11.62
CA VAL A 196 -11.25 13.48 -12.38
C VAL A 196 -10.31 12.79 -13.35
N ASP A 197 -10.09 13.42 -14.48
CA ASP A 197 -8.98 13.08 -15.38
C ASP A 197 -7.71 13.77 -14.85
N PRO A 198 -6.70 13.03 -14.35
CA PRO A 198 -5.49 13.64 -13.80
C PRO A 198 -4.61 14.31 -14.85
N ALA A 199 -4.73 13.96 -16.14
CA ALA A 199 -3.92 14.55 -17.21
C ALA A 199 -4.35 15.99 -17.52
N THR A 200 -5.66 16.25 -17.50
CA THR A 200 -6.24 17.57 -17.76
C THR A 200 -6.65 18.30 -16.47
N GLY A 201 -6.88 17.54 -15.40
CA GLY A 201 -7.52 17.95 -14.14
C GLY A 201 -8.97 18.37 -14.29
N ARG A 202 -9.65 17.91 -15.35
CA ARG A 202 -11.10 18.09 -15.53
C ARG A 202 -11.87 17.18 -14.57
N VAL A 203 -12.94 17.72 -14.00
CA VAL A 203 -13.91 16.94 -13.23
C VAL A 203 -14.89 16.29 -14.19
N LEU A 204 -14.93 14.96 -14.19
CA LEU A 204 -15.75 14.16 -15.09
C LEU A 204 -17.11 13.82 -14.48
N ALA A 205 -17.13 13.55 -13.17
CA ALA A 205 -18.35 13.27 -12.45
C ALA A 205 -18.25 13.73 -10.99
N VAL A 206 -19.37 14.18 -10.43
CA VAL A 206 -19.54 14.46 -9.00
C VAL A 206 -20.84 13.77 -8.58
N GLY A 207 -20.83 13.04 -7.48
CA GLY A 207 -21.99 12.27 -7.03
C GLY A 207 -22.04 12.11 -5.52
N HIS A 208 -23.20 11.72 -5.02
CA HIS A 208 -23.38 11.30 -3.63
C HIS A 208 -24.10 9.96 -3.55
N ASP A 209 -24.19 9.44 -2.33
CA ASP A 209 -24.95 8.24 -2.04
C ASP A 209 -26.44 8.44 -2.34
N CYS A 210 -27.04 7.50 -3.07
CA CYS A 210 -28.45 7.51 -3.46
C CYS A 210 -29.16 6.21 -3.02
N ARG A 211 -28.62 5.48 -2.03
CA ARG A 211 -29.11 4.14 -1.65
C ARG A 211 -30.52 4.14 -1.05
N GLU A 212 -30.92 5.24 -0.42
CA GLU A 212 -32.26 5.43 0.16
C GLU A 212 -33.29 5.82 -0.94
N GLY A 213 -32.86 5.84 -2.19
CA GLY A 213 -33.71 6.00 -3.36
C GLY A 213 -34.28 4.67 -3.85
N SER A 214 -34.17 4.42 -5.16
CA SER A 214 -34.74 3.24 -5.80
C SER A 214 -33.87 1.98 -5.70
N ASN A 215 -32.58 2.12 -5.42
CA ASN A 215 -31.65 0.99 -5.45
C ASN A 215 -30.58 1.10 -4.35
N PRO A 216 -30.50 0.12 -3.42
CA PRO A 216 -29.56 0.13 -2.31
C PRO A 216 -28.09 0.04 -2.73
N LEU A 217 -27.79 -0.36 -3.97
CA LEU A 217 -26.43 -0.45 -4.50
C LEU A 217 -25.85 0.91 -4.93
N LEU A 218 -26.66 1.97 -4.96
CA LEU A 218 -26.26 3.31 -5.42
C LEU A 218 -25.43 4.06 -4.36
N HIS A 219 -24.30 3.47 -3.97
CA HIS A 219 -23.29 4.14 -3.18
C HIS A 219 -22.59 5.22 -4.03
N ALA A 220 -22.03 6.26 -3.39
CA ALA A 220 -21.41 7.38 -4.11
C ALA A 220 -20.38 6.96 -5.17
N ALA A 221 -19.56 5.94 -4.90
CA ALA A 221 -18.61 5.41 -5.89
C ALA A 221 -19.32 4.79 -7.11
N MET A 222 -20.37 4.01 -6.89
CA MET A 222 -21.18 3.40 -7.95
C MET A 222 -21.90 4.45 -8.78
N VAL A 223 -22.46 5.46 -8.11
CA VAL A 223 -23.10 6.61 -8.77
C VAL A 223 -22.10 7.32 -9.67
N CYS A 224 -20.88 7.61 -9.19
CA CYS A 224 -19.85 8.22 -10.02
C CYS A 224 -19.40 7.34 -11.19
N VAL A 225 -19.29 6.02 -11.03
CA VAL A 225 -18.98 5.11 -12.14
C VAL A 225 -20.08 5.18 -13.20
N ASP A 226 -21.35 5.16 -12.81
CA ASP A 226 -22.48 5.26 -13.74
C ASP A 226 -22.55 6.65 -14.42
N LEU A 227 -22.29 7.72 -13.68
CA LEU A 227 -22.18 9.09 -14.22
C LEU A 227 -21.08 9.23 -15.28
N VAL A 228 -19.92 8.58 -15.08
CA VAL A 228 -18.89 8.50 -16.12
C VAL A 228 -19.37 7.64 -17.29
N ALA A 229 -20.15 6.58 -17.07
CA ALA A 229 -20.72 5.82 -18.18
C ALA A 229 -21.70 6.68 -19.02
N HIS A 230 -22.51 7.54 -18.38
CA HIS A 230 -23.38 8.51 -19.07
C HIS A 230 -22.60 9.46 -19.98
N SER A 231 -21.41 9.92 -19.57
CA SER A 231 -20.58 10.79 -20.43
C SER A 231 -20.16 10.13 -21.73
N HIS A 232 -20.12 8.80 -21.77
CA HIS A 232 -19.77 7.98 -22.92
C HIS A 232 -21.01 7.44 -23.68
N GLY A 233 -22.20 7.94 -23.37
CA GLY A 233 -23.46 7.50 -23.99
C GLY A 233 -24.00 6.17 -23.44
N GLY A 234 -23.43 5.65 -22.35
CA GLY A 234 -23.95 4.53 -21.58
C GLY A 234 -24.77 5.00 -20.37
N GLY A 235 -24.52 4.38 -19.21
CA GLY A 235 -25.21 4.67 -17.96
C GLY A 235 -26.53 3.90 -17.82
N ALA A 236 -26.75 3.34 -16.63
CA ALA A 236 -27.93 2.51 -16.34
C ALA A 236 -28.99 3.26 -15.53
N TYR A 237 -28.61 4.25 -14.72
CA TYR A 237 -29.50 4.89 -13.76
C TYR A 237 -29.80 6.34 -14.11
N SER A 238 -31.01 6.80 -13.81
CA SER A 238 -31.39 8.21 -13.93
C SER A 238 -31.12 8.93 -12.62
N PHE A 239 -30.33 10.01 -12.66
CA PHE A 239 -30.03 10.84 -11.49
C PHE A 239 -30.75 12.20 -11.50
N ARG A 240 -31.84 12.33 -12.25
CA ARG A 240 -32.60 13.60 -12.38
C ARG A 240 -33.12 14.14 -11.05
N ASP A 241 -33.46 13.24 -10.12
CA ASP A 241 -33.95 13.60 -8.79
C ASP A 241 -32.82 14.00 -7.82
N TYR A 242 -31.56 13.84 -8.24
CA TYR A 242 -30.37 14.11 -7.45
C TYR A 242 -29.53 15.22 -8.12
N PRO A 243 -29.91 16.51 -8.01
CA PRO A 243 -29.27 17.60 -8.75
C PRO A 243 -27.79 17.86 -8.39
N ALA A 244 -27.29 17.24 -7.32
CA ALA A 244 -25.88 17.27 -6.95
C ALA A 244 -25.05 16.19 -7.67
N CYS A 245 -25.70 15.23 -8.32
CA CYS A 245 -25.08 14.21 -9.16
C CYS A 245 -24.98 14.75 -10.59
N THR A 246 -23.76 15.07 -11.03
CA THR A 246 -23.50 15.67 -12.33
C THR A 246 -22.36 14.97 -13.03
N PHE A 247 -22.36 15.01 -14.37
CA PHE A 247 -21.28 14.52 -15.20
C PHE A 247 -20.99 15.50 -16.34
N LEU A 248 -19.76 15.46 -16.83
CA LEU A 248 -19.35 16.23 -17.99
C LEU A 248 -19.51 15.34 -19.24
N PRO A 249 -20.31 15.73 -20.25
CA PRO A 249 -20.38 14.98 -21.51
C PRO A 249 -19.00 14.84 -22.14
N ALA A 250 -18.70 13.70 -22.78
CA ALA A 250 -17.45 13.55 -23.52
C ALA A 250 -17.38 14.58 -24.64
N ASP A 251 -16.23 15.25 -24.78
CA ASP A 251 -15.99 16.08 -25.96
C ASP A 251 -15.80 15.18 -27.17
N ASN A 252 -16.36 15.56 -28.34
CA ASN A 252 -16.17 14.86 -29.61
C ASN A 252 -14.68 14.76 -30.07
N THR A 253 -13.73 15.28 -29.29
CA THR A 253 -12.30 15.40 -29.62
C THR A 253 -11.40 14.45 -28.83
N SER A 254 -11.87 13.85 -27.74
CA SER A 254 -11.10 12.83 -27.02
C SER A 254 -11.24 11.47 -27.70
N GLN A 255 -10.13 10.90 -28.17
CA GLN A 255 -10.14 9.52 -28.67
C GLN A 255 -10.61 8.58 -27.56
N PRO A 256 -11.61 7.73 -27.82
CA PRO A 256 -12.05 6.73 -26.85
C PRO A 256 -10.88 5.78 -26.53
N PRO A 257 -10.85 5.18 -25.33
CA PRO A 257 -9.84 4.17 -25.00
C PRO A 257 -9.90 3.03 -26.04
N PRO A 258 -8.76 2.36 -26.30
CA PRO A 258 -8.74 1.22 -27.21
C PRO A 258 -9.78 0.17 -26.75
N PRO A 259 -10.58 -0.36 -27.69
CA PRO A 259 -11.62 -1.32 -27.36
C PRO A 259 -11.04 -2.62 -26.81
N LEU A 260 -11.79 -3.27 -25.91
CA LEU A 260 -11.51 -4.64 -25.48
C LEU A 260 -11.96 -5.65 -26.55
N GLU A 261 -11.72 -6.94 -26.32
CA GLU A 261 -12.15 -8.03 -27.22
C GLU A 261 -13.67 -8.02 -27.50
N ASP A 262 -14.47 -7.44 -26.61
CA ASP A 262 -15.92 -7.23 -26.75
C ASP A 262 -16.30 -5.84 -27.29
N GLY A 263 -15.32 -5.00 -27.63
CA GLY A 263 -15.51 -3.69 -28.26
C GLY A 263 -15.73 -2.52 -27.30
N LEU A 264 -15.86 -2.74 -25.98
CA LEU A 264 -16.20 -1.68 -25.04
C LEU A 264 -14.98 -1.22 -24.21
N PRO A 265 -14.68 0.09 -24.13
CA PRO A 265 -13.62 0.59 -23.26
C PRO A 265 -14.02 0.51 -21.78
N TYR A 266 -13.04 0.29 -20.90
CA TYR A 266 -13.26 0.36 -19.46
C TYR A 266 -13.58 1.80 -19.02
N ILE A 267 -14.65 1.95 -18.23
CA ILE A 267 -15.36 3.21 -17.94
C ILE A 267 -14.46 4.29 -17.29
N CYS A 268 -13.59 3.93 -16.35
CA CYS A 268 -12.82 4.89 -15.54
C CYS A 268 -11.30 4.75 -15.74
N THR A 269 -10.88 4.25 -16.91
CA THR A 269 -9.46 3.97 -17.19
C THR A 269 -8.61 5.22 -17.07
N GLY A 270 -7.60 5.20 -16.20
CA GLY A 270 -6.66 6.31 -16.07
C GLY A 270 -7.15 7.47 -15.20
N TYR A 271 -8.36 7.38 -14.63
CA TYR A 271 -8.95 8.45 -13.82
C TYR A 271 -8.66 8.29 -12.32
N ASP A 272 -8.77 9.40 -11.60
CA ASP A 272 -8.70 9.44 -10.14
C ASP A 272 -10.10 9.58 -9.55
N MET A 273 -10.37 8.92 -8.43
CA MET A 273 -11.59 9.10 -7.66
C MET A 273 -11.29 9.62 -6.25
N TYR A 274 -11.99 10.68 -5.84
CA TYR A 274 -11.96 11.28 -4.51
C TYR A 274 -13.24 10.90 -3.77
N LEU A 275 -13.13 10.31 -2.59
CA LEU A 275 -14.23 9.78 -1.79
C LEU A 275 -14.18 10.36 -0.37
N THR A 276 -15.30 10.89 0.10
CA THR A 276 -15.39 11.36 1.49
C THR A 276 -15.20 10.24 2.52
N ARG A 277 -15.54 8.99 2.18
CA ARG A 277 -15.45 7.83 3.07
C ARG A 277 -14.84 6.65 2.33
N GLU A 278 -14.03 5.86 3.03
CA GLU A 278 -13.42 4.64 2.48
C GLU A 278 -14.50 3.71 1.90
N PRO A 279 -14.34 3.24 0.64
CA PRO A 279 -15.34 2.41 -0.02
C PRO A 279 -15.40 1.00 0.57
N CYS A 280 -16.60 0.43 0.61
CA CYS A 280 -16.80 -0.97 0.98
C CYS A 280 -16.33 -1.94 -0.11
N THR A 281 -16.35 -3.25 0.17
CA THR A 281 -15.94 -4.33 -0.74
C THR A 281 -16.58 -4.22 -2.12
N MET A 282 -17.89 -3.96 -2.19
CA MET A 282 -18.61 -3.80 -3.46
C MET A 282 -18.02 -2.64 -4.29
N CYS A 283 -17.91 -1.47 -3.68
CA CYS A 283 -17.39 -0.28 -4.36
C CYS A 283 -15.93 -0.45 -4.76
N ALA A 284 -15.10 -1.00 -3.87
CA ALA A 284 -13.69 -1.26 -4.16
C ALA A 284 -13.53 -2.24 -5.34
N MET A 285 -14.32 -3.31 -5.39
CA MET A 285 -14.29 -4.25 -6.51
C MET A 285 -14.83 -3.64 -7.81
N ALA A 286 -15.86 -2.79 -7.74
CA ALA A 286 -16.34 -2.06 -8.90
C ALA A 286 -15.22 -1.18 -9.50
N LEU A 287 -14.41 -0.54 -8.66
CA LEU A 287 -13.28 0.27 -9.10
C LEU A 287 -12.17 -0.55 -9.78
N VAL A 288 -11.96 -1.81 -9.37
CA VAL A 288 -11.12 -2.77 -10.11
C VAL A 288 -11.68 -2.98 -11.52
N HIS A 289 -12.98 -3.28 -11.63
CA HIS A 289 -13.65 -3.53 -12.90
C HIS A 289 -13.76 -2.29 -13.79
N SER A 290 -13.78 -1.08 -13.23
CA SER A 290 -13.78 0.17 -13.98
C SER A 290 -12.37 0.67 -14.36
N ARG A 291 -11.31 -0.04 -13.96
CA ARG A 291 -9.90 0.31 -14.22
C ARG A 291 -9.49 1.70 -13.69
N ILE A 292 -10.02 2.11 -12.54
CA ILE A 292 -9.60 3.38 -11.91
C ILE A 292 -8.07 3.40 -11.73
N GLN A 293 -7.43 4.55 -11.87
CA GLN A 293 -5.98 4.67 -11.68
C GLN A 293 -5.63 4.84 -10.21
N ARG A 294 -6.30 5.78 -9.53
CA ARG A 294 -6.03 6.12 -8.12
C ARG A 294 -7.31 6.43 -7.38
N VAL A 295 -7.32 6.13 -6.09
CA VAL A 295 -8.40 6.46 -5.18
C VAL A 295 -7.85 7.25 -4.00
N PHE A 296 -8.52 8.34 -3.68
CA PHE A 296 -8.23 9.22 -2.57
C PHE A 296 -9.43 9.21 -1.63
N TYR A 297 -9.26 8.88 -0.35
CA TYR A 297 -10.36 8.97 0.60
C TYR A 297 -10.06 9.82 1.84
N GLY A 298 -11.11 10.45 2.37
CA GLY A 298 -11.04 11.28 3.57
C GLY A 298 -11.07 10.44 4.84
N ALA A 299 -12.25 9.96 5.22
CA ALA A 299 -12.45 9.21 6.47
C ALA A 299 -12.38 7.68 6.27
N PRO A 300 -11.84 6.92 7.25
CA PRO A 300 -11.95 5.46 7.25
C PRO A 300 -13.41 5.01 7.45
N SER A 301 -13.68 3.74 7.18
CA SER A 301 -14.99 3.11 7.37
C SER A 301 -14.83 1.75 8.03
N SER A 302 -15.72 1.38 8.96
CA SER A 302 -15.72 0.05 9.59
C SER A 302 -15.86 -1.10 8.59
N HIS A 303 -16.47 -0.83 7.44
CA HIS A 303 -16.64 -1.77 6.32
C HIS A 303 -15.70 -1.46 5.14
N GLY A 304 -14.71 -0.59 5.34
CA GLY A 304 -13.79 -0.13 4.30
C GLY A 304 -12.89 -1.27 3.81
N ALA A 305 -12.71 -1.37 2.49
CA ALA A 305 -12.05 -2.50 1.84
C ALA A 305 -10.75 -2.14 1.11
N LEU A 306 -10.20 -0.95 1.37
CA LEU A 306 -8.92 -0.52 0.81
C LEU A 306 -7.78 -0.56 1.83
N GLY A 307 -8.07 -0.41 3.12
CA GLY A 307 -7.08 -0.59 4.18
C GLY A 307 -7.66 -0.87 5.57
N THR A 308 -8.98 -0.85 5.76
CA THR A 308 -9.59 -1.22 7.06
C THR A 308 -9.78 -2.73 7.21
N THR A 309 -10.58 -3.36 6.34
CA THR A 309 -10.89 -4.80 6.43
C THR A 309 -10.16 -5.64 5.38
N HIS A 310 -9.84 -5.03 4.24
CA HIS A 310 -9.23 -5.68 3.09
C HIS A 310 -8.31 -4.69 2.38
N HIS A 311 -7.46 -5.19 1.47
CA HIS A 311 -6.60 -4.39 0.59
C HIS A 311 -6.89 -4.73 -0.89
N ILE A 312 -8.16 -4.62 -1.32
CA ILE A 312 -8.63 -5.07 -2.65
C ILE A 312 -7.81 -4.46 -3.79
N HIS A 313 -7.44 -3.18 -3.65
CA HIS A 313 -6.65 -2.44 -4.65
C HIS A 313 -5.29 -3.06 -4.97
N SER A 314 -4.75 -3.88 -4.06
CA SER A 314 -3.40 -4.44 -4.14
C SER A 314 -3.35 -5.95 -4.37
N ARG A 315 -4.51 -6.61 -4.49
CA ARG A 315 -4.62 -8.06 -4.67
C ARG A 315 -3.96 -8.51 -5.98
N LYS A 316 -3.09 -9.52 -5.89
CA LYS A 316 -2.32 -10.04 -7.04
C LYS A 316 -3.13 -10.97 -7.95
N ASP A 317 -4.17 -11.58 -7.41
CA ASP A 317 -5.10 -12.49 -8.09
C ASP A 317 -6.21 -11.76 -8.86
N LEU A 318 -6.27 -10.42 -8.76
CA LEU A 318 -7.19 -9.59 -9.54
C LEU A 318 -6.54 -9.06 -10.83
N ASN A 319 -7.36 -8.83 -11.85
CA ASN A 319 -6.94 -8.43 -13.20
C ASN A 319 -6.53 -6.94 -13.33
N HIS A 320 -6.74 -6.14 -12.28
CA HIS A 320 -6.37 -4.73 -12.21
C HIS A 320 -5.95 -4.37 -10.78
N ARG A 321 -5.06 -3.39 -10.66
CA ARG A 321 -4.63 -2.80 -9.38
C ARG A 321 -4.56 -1.29 -9.53
N TYR A 322 -4.83 -0.58 -8.45
CA TYR A 322 -4.84 0.88 -8.43
C TYR A 322 -4.21 1.40 -7.13
N GLU A 323 -3.72 2.63 -7.16
CA GLU A 323 -3.10 3.22 -5.98
C GLU A 323 -4.17 3.82 -5.07
N VAL A 324 -3.94 3.76 -3.76
CA VAL A 324 -4.87 4.30 -2.79
C VAL A 324 -4.15 5.23 -1.85
N PHE A 325 -4.75 6.37 -1.58
CA PHE A 325 -4.28 7.37 -0.64
C PHE A 325 -5.40 7.79 0.31
N ARG A 326 -5.03 8.18 1.52
CA ARG A 326 -5.96 8.60 2.56
C ARG A 326 -5.51 9.88 3.25
N GLY A 327 -6.43 10.52 3.98
CA GLY A 327 -6.11 11.62 4.88
C GLY A 327 -6.42 13.01 4.31
N ILE A 328 -6.92 13.13 3.08
CA ILE A 328 -7.25 14.43 2.47
C ILE A 328 -8.54 14.95 3.11
N LEU A 329 -8.47 16.11 3.76
CA LEU A 329 -9.59 16.69 4.52
C LEU A 329 -10.26 15.68 5.47
N GLU A 330 -9.44 14.85 6.13
CA GLU A 330 -9.91 13.75 6.98
C GLU A 330 -10.87 14.23 8.07
N ASP A 331 -10.56 15.31 8.77
CA ASP A 331 -11.40 15.86 9.83
C ASP A 331 -12.78 16.30 9.32
N GLN A 332 -12.84 16.96 8.15
CA GLN A 332 -14.10 17.34 7.52
C GLN A 332 -14.93 16.10 7.16
N CYS A 333 -14.26 15.08 6.61
CA CYS A 333 -14.90 13.84 6.19
C CYS A 333 -15.38 12.99 7.38
N GLN A 334 -14.62 12.96 8.48
CA GLN A 334 -15.03 12.28 9.71
C GLN A 334 -16.25 12.94 10.33
N ARG A 335 -16.31 14.28 10.34
CA ARG A 335 -17.51 15.01 10.79
C ARG A 335 -18.73 14.68 9.95
N LEU A 336 -18.58 14.50 8.63
CA LEU A 336 -19.68 14.03 7.77
C LEU A 336 -20.12 12.61 8.14
N ALA A 337 -19.19 11.69 8.34
CA ALA A 337 -19.50 10.30 8.70
C ALA A 337 -20.26 10.21 10.03
N GLN A 338 -19.91 11.01 11.04
CA GLN A 338 -20.62 11.02 12.32
C GLN A 338 -22.08 11.48 12.24
N LEU A 339 -22.49 12.16 11.15
CA LEU A 339 -23.89 12.51 10.93
C LEU A 339 -24.74 11.29 10.57
N SER A 340 -24.18 10.23 9.97
CA SER A 340 -24.92 8.99 9.71
C SER A 340 -25.13 8.15 10.95
N ASP A 341 -24.10 8.00 11.77
CA ASP A 341 -24.10 7.04 12.88
C ASP A 341 -25.12 7.43 13.97
N ARG A 342 -25.42 8.72 14.09
CA ARG A 342 -26.46 9.24 14.99
C ARG A 342 -27.89 8.92 14.54
N LYS A 343 -28.12 8.69 13.24
CA LYS A 343 -29.43 8.27 12.71
C LYS A 343 -29.68 6.77 12.90
N GLU A 344 -28.65 5.94 12.95
CA GLU A 344 -28.79 4.50 13.20
C GLU A 344 -28.95 4.15 14.70
N SER A 345 -28.69 5.12 15.59
CA SER A 345 -28.74 4.95 17.05
C SER A 345 -30.02 5.46 17.72
N LEU A 346 -30.98 5.94 16.93
CA LEU A 346 -32.31 6.46 17.35
C LEU A 346 -33.38 5.62 16.65
#